data_AF-A0A521QCH8-F1
#
_entry.id   AF-A0A521QCH8-F1
#
_cell.length_a   1.000
_cell.length_b   1.000
_cell.length_c   1.000
_cell.angle_alpha   90.00
_cell.angle_beta   90.00
_cell.angle_gamma   90.00
#
_symmetry.space_group_name_H-M   'P 1'
#
loop_
_entity.id
_entity.type
_entity.pdbx_description
1 polymer ?
#
loop_
_entity_poly.entity_id
_entity_poly.type
_entity_poly.pdbx_seq_one_letter_code
_entity_poly.pdbx_strand_id
1 'polypeptide(L)'
;MDSRNGSIRRYSPQAFVNQPQFHPKARAEFERSALFYDGKFPGLGMEFATEVQTAVAFAYAHPEAGAPVADGFRRLMVRRFPYSVVYRVQGERLYLIAVAHQRRRPNYWNDRT
;
A
#
# COMPACT_ATOMS: atom_id res chain seq x y z
N MET A 1 -18.00 -24.52 -31.95
CA MET A 1 -16.54 -24.26 -31.92
C MET A 1 -16.39 -22.77 -31.65
N ASP A 2 -15.91 -22.25 -30.53
CA ASP A 2 -15.39 -22.77 -29.26
C ASP A 2 -15.82 -21.71 -28.21
N SER A 3 -16.55 -22.12 -27.18
CA SER A 3 -16.96 -21.26 -26.06
C SER A 3 -16.21 -21.73 -24.82
N ARG A 4 -15.08 -21.10 -24.50
CA ARG A 4 -14.41 -21.24 -23.19
C ARG A 4 -13.84 -19.88 -22.81
N ASN A 5 -14.68 -18.98 -22.31
CA ASN A 5 -14.94 -18.80 -20.88
C ASN A 5 -13.63 -18.61 -20.09
N GLY A 6 -13.02 -17.43 -20.26
CA GLY A 6 -11.92 -16.96 -19.43
C GLY A 6 -12.39 -16.88 -17.98
N SER A 7 -11.92 -17.83 -17.18
CA SER A 7 -12.33 -18.00 -15.80
C SER A 7 -12.00 -16.75 -15.00
N ILE A 8 -13.03 -15.95 -14.68
CA ILE A 8 -12.96 -14.93 -13.65
C ILE A 8 -12.57 -15.67 -12.37
N ARG A 9 -11.30 -15.53 -11.96
CA ARG A 9 -10.83 -15.97 -10.65
C ARG A 9 -11.67 -15.21 -9.62
N ARG A 10 -12.72 -15.86 -9.12
CA ARG A 10 -13.57 -15.33 -8.07
C ARG A 10 -12.67 -15.00 -6.88
N TYR A 11 -12.56 -13.71 -6.59
CA TYR A 11 -11.98 -13.21 -5.36
C TYR A 11 -12.84 -13.77 -4.22
N SER A 12 -12.33 -14.74 -3.46
CA SER A 12 -12.99 -15.19 -2.24
C SER A 12 -12.74 -14.13 -1.16
N PRO A 13 -13.77 -13.55 -0.52
CA PRO A 13 -13.60 -12.60 0.58
C PRO A 13 -13.05 -13.21 1.88
N GLN A 14 -12.52 -14.44 1.83
CA GLN A 14 -11.99 -15.14 2.99
C GLN A 14 -10.55 -14.68 3.24
N ALA A 15 -10.43 -13.84 4.27
CA ALA A 15 -9.24 -13.45 5.03
C ALA A 15 -7.88 -13.80 4.40
N PHE A 16 -7.13 -12.78 3.99
CA PHE A 16 -5.69 -12.91 3.85
C PHE A 16 -5.12 -13.61 5.09
N VAL A 17 -4.47 -14.75 4.88
CA VAL A 17 -3.95 -15.61 5.95
C VAL A 17 -2.60 -15.09 6.47
N ASN A 18 -2.02 -14.06 5.82
CA ASN A 18 -0.65 -13.58 6.06
C ASN A 18 -0.56 -12.05 6.15
N GLN A 19 0.19 -11.53 7.12
CA GLN A 19 0.37 -10.07 7.31
C GLN A 19 0.90 -9.34 6.05
N PRO A 20 0.60 -8.03 5.88
CA PRO A 20 1.18 -7.21 4.82
C PRO A 20 2.71 -7.29 4.79
N GLN A 21 3.27 -7.62 3.62
CA GLN A 21 4.72 -7.75 3.46
C GLN A 21 5.30 -6.44 2.92
N PHE A 22 6.13 -5.77 3.73
CA PHE A 22 6.82 -4.55 3.31
C PHE A 22 8.03 -4.88 2.44
N HIS A 23 8.11 -4.23 1.28
CA HIS A 23 9.38 -4.10 0.57
C HIS A 23 10.37 -3.31 1.46
N PRO A 24 11.67 -3.67 1.54
CA PRO A 24 12.62 -3.00 2.42
C PRO A 24 12.68 -1.47 2.24
N LYS A 25 12.60 -1.00 0.99
CA LYS A 25 12.53 0.45 0.69
C LYS A 25 11.24 1.11 1.19
N ALA A 26 10.10 0.40 1.19
CA ALA A 26 8.84 0.91 1.74
C ALA A 26 8.94 1.08 3.26
N ARG A 27 9.56 0.10 3.94
CA ARG A 27 9.83 0.19 5.37
C ARG A 27 10.74 1.37 5.71
N ALA A 28 11.83 1.54 4.95
CA ALA A 28 12.73 2.67 5.15
C ALA A 28 12.07 4.03 4.86
N GLU A 29 11.16 4.11 3.88
CA GLU A 29 10.35 5.31 3.64
C GLU A 29 9.45 5.64 4.82
N PHE A 30 8.73 4.64 5.32
CA PHE A 30 7.88 4.75 6.50
C PHE A 30 8.66 5.26 7.72
N GLU A 31 9.76 4.60 8.07
CA GLU A 31 10.58 4.93 9.25
C GLU A 31 11.15 6.36 9.13
N ARG A 32 11.72 6.72 7.97
CA ARG A 32 12.22 8.09 7.74
C ARG A 32 11.14 9.15 7.85
N SER A 33 9.94 8.87 7.34
CA SER A 33 8.83 9.82 7.39
C SER A 33 8.25 9.98 8.79
N ALA A 34 8.17 8.88 9.57
CA ALA A 34 7.76 8.93 10.98
C ALA A 34 8.75 9.78 11.79
N LEU A 35 10.06 9.54 11.66
CA LEU A 35 11.10 10.34 12.32
C LEU A 35 11.07 11.81 11.91
N PHE A 36 10.85 12.10 10.63
CA PHE A 36 10.73 13.47 10.14
C PHE A 36 9.56 14.23 10.77
N TYR A 37 8.40 13.59 10.90
CA TYR A 37 7.23 14.23 11.51
C TYR A 37 7.40 14.40 13.01
N ASP A 38 8.01 13.43 13.70
CA ASP A 38 8.27 13.55 15.14
C ASP A 38 9.24 14.68 15.46
N GLY A 39 10.26 14.89 14.61
CA GLY A 39 11.18 16.03 14.71
C GLY A 39 10.55 17.39 14.43
N LYS A 40 9.35 17.46 13.84
CA LYS A 40 8.63 18.72 13.63
C LYS A 40 7.78 19.11 14.82
N PHE A 41 7.02 18.15 15.34
CA PHE A 41 6.18 18.33 16.51
C PHE A 41 6.14 17.00 17.28
N PRO A 42 6.37 17.02 18.60
CA PRO A 42 6.32 15.80 19.41
C PRO A 42 5.01 15.04 19.20
N GLY A 43 5.10 13.74 18.89
CA GLY A 43 3.93 12.88 18.71
C GLY A 43 3.36 12.83 17.29
N LEU A 44 3.71 13.79 16.41
CA LEU A 44 3.21 13.81 15.04
C LEU A 44 3.74 12.62 14.21
N GLY A 45 4.91 12.08 14.56
CA GLY A 45 5.43 10.85 13.99
C GLY A 45 4.59 9.62 14.32
N MET A 46 4.06 9.53 15.55
CA MET A 46 3.14 8.46 15.96
C MET A 46 1.79 8.60 15.26
N GLU A 47 1.29 9.81 15.09
CA GLU A 47 0.07 10.06 14.31
C GLU A 47 0.26 9.63 12.85
N PHE A 48 1.39 9.99 12.23
CA PHE A 48 1.74 9.51 10.89
C PHE A 48 1.77 7.99 10.82
N ALA A 49 2.43 7.34 11.78
CA ALA A 49 2.53 5.89 11.83
C ALA A 49 1.14 5.22 11.90
N THR A 50 0.27 5.76 12.75
CA THR A 50 -1.11 5.29 12.93
C THR A 50 -1.93 5.40 11.64
N GLU A 51 -1.87 6.54 10.95
CA GLU A 51 -2.64 6.71 9.70
C GLU A 51 -2.11 5.80 8.57
N VAL A 52 -0.80 5.56 8.49
CA VAL A 52 -0.23 4.61 7.52
C VAL A 52 -0.69 3.19 7.83
N GLN A 53 -0.61 2.74 9.09
CA GLN A 53 -1.06 1.41 9.48
C GLN A 53 -2.56 1.23 9.22
N THR A 54 -3.37 2.26 9.49
CA THR A 54 -4.80 2.27 9.17
C THR A 54 -5.04 2.09 7.68
N ALA A 55 -4.30 2.80 6.82
CA ALA A 55 -4.39 2.65 5.38
C ALA A 55 -3.96 1.24 4.91
N VAL A 56 -2.89 0.68 5.49
CA VAL A 56 -2.44 -0.68 5.17
C VAL A 56 -3.46 -1.74 5.60
N ALA A 57 -4.02 -1.62 6.81
CA ALA A 57 -5.05 -2.53 7.30
C ALA A 57 -6.33 -2.46 6.44
N PHE A 58 -6.71 -1.26 6.00
CA PHE A 58 -7.84 -1.08 5.09
C PHE A 58 -7.56 -1.70 3.72
N ALA A 59 -6.38 -1.47 3.14
CA ALA A 59 -5.98 -2.12 1.89
C ALA A 59 -5.90 -3.64 2.00
N TYR A 60 -5.57 -4.16 3.18
CA TYR A 60 -5.57 -5.59 3.46
C TYR A 60 -6.97 -6.18 3.53
N ALA A 61 -7.90 -5.50 4.19
CA ALA A 61 -9.30 -5.92 4.26
C ALA A 61 -10.05 -5.74 2.92
N HIS A 62 -9.70 -4.71 2.16
CA HIS A 62 -10.33 -4.33 0.90
C HIS A 62 -9.27 -4.02 -0.19
N PRO A 63 -8.66 -5.05 -0.77
CA PRO A 63 -7.53 -4.86 -1.69
C PRO A 63 -7.87 -4.13 -2.97
N GLU A 64 -9.12 -4.16 -3.39
CA GLU A 64 -9.65 -3.42 -4.52
C GLU A 64 -9.90 -1.93 -4.24
N ALA A 65 -9.88 -1.50 -2.97
CA ALA A 65 -10.23 -0.12 -2.59
C ALA A 65 -9.18 0.92 -2.99
N GLY A 66 -7.93 0.52 -3.18
CA GLY A 66 -6.89 1.37 -3.75
C GLY A 66 -7.13 1.58 -5.25
N ALA A 67 -6.98 2.83 -5.70
CA ALA A 67 -7.08 3.19 -7.10
C ALA A 67 -6.00 2.45 -7.91
N PRO A 68 -6.37 1.81 -9.04
CA PRO A 68 -5.40 1.13 -9.88
C PRO A 68 -4.39 2.12 -10.46
N VAL A 69 -3.13 1.71 -10.49
CA VAL A 69 -2.03 2.38 -11.18
C VAL A 69 -1.34 1.36 -12.10
N ALA A 70 -0.30 1.76 -12.84
CA ALA A 70 0.40 0.87 -13.78
C ALA A 70 0.90 -0.43 -13.13
N ASP A 71 1.14 -1.45 -13.94
CA ASP A 71 1.82 -2.71 -13.55
C ASP A 71 1.14 -3.51 -12.43
N GLY A 72 -0.18 -3.40 -12.31
CA GLY A 72 -0.97 -4.13 -11.31
C GLY A 72 -0.80 -3.59 -9.88
N PHE A 73 -0.15 -2.44 -9.73
CA PHE A 73 -0.10 -1.73 -8.45
C PHE A 73 -1.42 -1.01 -8.18
N ARG A 74 -1.67 -0.77 -6.90
CA ARG A 74 -2.80 0.00 -6.39
C ARG A 74 -2.28 1.04 -5.40
N ARG A 75 -2.96 2.18 -5.36
CA ARG A 75 -2.59 3.31 -4.51
C ARG A 75 -3.78 3.74 -3.66
N LEU A 76 -3.55 3.82 -2.35
CA LEU A 76 -4.52 4.34 -1.39
C LEU A 76 -3.92 5.54 -0.66
N MET A 77 -4.71 6.61 -0.48
CA MET A 77 -4.26 7.81 0.23
C MET A 77 -4.16 7.55 1.73
N VAL A 78 -3.11 8.07 2.35
CA VAL A 78 -2.99 8.12 3.80
C VAL A 78 -3.75 9.36 4.27
N ARG A 79 -4.70 9.18 5.19
CA ARG A 79 -5.52 10.29 5.68
C ARG A 79 -4.63 11.27 6.48
N ARG A 80 -4.95 12.57 6.43
CA ARG A 80 -4.25 13.67 7.15
C ARG A 80 -2.81 13.96 6.70
N PHE A 81 -2.18 13.07 5.94
CA PHE A 81 -0.80 13.22 5.48
C PHE A 81 -0.73 13.19 3.95
N PRO A 82 0.16 13.97 3.31
CA PRO A 82 0.32 13.99 1.85
C PRO A 82 1.07 12.75 1.33
N TYR A 83 0.61 11.57 1.72
CA TYR A 83 1.21 10.28 1.43
C TYR A 83 0.20 9.32 0.80
N SER A 84 0.72 8.29 0.16
CA SER A 84 -0.05 7.15 -0.29
C SER A 84 0.67 5.86 0.03
N VAL A 85 -0.08 4.84 0.42
CA VAL A 85 0.41 3.47 0.43
C VAL A 85 0.25 2.89 -0.97
N VAL A 86 1.32 2.34 -1.50
CA VAL A 86 1.32 1.66 -2.80
C VAL A 86 1.55 0.18 -2.55
N TYR A 87 0.67 -0.65 -3.09
CA TYR A 87 0.71 -2.09 -2.88
C TYR A 87 0.32 -2.83 -4.15
N ARG A 88 0.58 -4.14 -4.17
CA ARG A 88 0.00 -5.06 -5.14
C ARG A 88 -0.49 -6.32 -4.42
N VAL A 89 -1.44 -7.00 -5.03
CA VAL A 89 -1.93 -8.29 -4.56
C VAL A 89 -1.36 -9.39 -5.45
N GLN A 90 -0.74 -10.40 -4.86
CA GLN A 90 -0.29 -11.60 -5.56
C GLN A 90 -0.69 -12.83 -4.75
N GLY A 91 -1.58 -13.66 -5.32
CA GLY A 91 -2.22 -14.73 -4.57
C GLY A 91 -2.96 -14.17 -3.35
N GLU A 92 -2.68 -14.73 -2.18
CA GLU A 92 -3.27 -14.32 -0.89
C GLU A 92 -2.34 -13.38 -0.09
N ARG A 93 -1.48 -12.61 -0.78
CA ARG A 93 -0.50 -11.73 -0.16
C ARG A 93 -0.63 -10.31 -0.66
N LEU A 94 -0.59 -9.36 0.27
CA LEU A 94 -0.50 -7.94 -0.01
C LEU A 94 0.96 -7.51 0.17
N TYR A 95 1.58 -7.10 -0.93
CA TYR A 95 2.95 -6.58 -0.94
C TYR A 95 2.89 -5.06 -0.90
N LEU A 96 3.42 -4.46 0.16
CA LEU A 96 3.52 -3.01 0.30
C LEU A 96 4.84 -2.53 -0.31
N ILE A 97 4.75 -1.77 -1.39
CA ILE A 97 5.86 -1.43 -2.28
C ILE A 97 6.45 -0.05 -1.96
N ALA A 98 5.61 0.88 -1.51
CA ALA A 98 6.03 2.20 -1.11
C ALA A 98 5.09 2.85 -0.09
N VAL A 99 5.66 3.70 0.76
CA VAL A 99 4.94 4.74 1.51
C VAL A 99 5.34 6.07 0.88
N ALA A 100 4.61 6.45 -0.16
CA ALA A 100 5.02 7.46 -1.11
C ALA A 100 4.50 8.86 -0.74
N HIS A 101 5.41 9.80 -0.52
CA HIS A 101 5.06 11.22 -0.40
C HIS A 101 4.61 11.76 -1.77
N GLN A 102 3.39 12.30 -1.85
CA GLN A 102 2.72 12.68 -3.09
C GLN A 102 3.48 13.73 -3.92
N ARG A 103 4.23 14.62 -3.26
CA ARG A 103 5.00 15.71 -3.91
C ARG A 103 6.45 15.38 -4.29
N ARG A 104 7.02 14.22 -3.90
CA ARG A 104 8.47 13.99 -4.07
C ARG A 104 8.83 13.52 -5.47
N ARG A 105 8.29 12.39 -5.91
CA ARG A 105 8.41 11.87 -7.29
C ARG A 105 7.20 10.97 -7.55
N PRO A 106 6.41 11.16 -8.62
CA PRO A 106 5.38 10.19 -8.98
C PRO A 106 6.05 8.90 -9.49
N ASN A 107 5.44 7.75 -9.21
CA ASN A 107 5.72 6.44 -9.83
C ASN A 107 7.16 5.87 -9.71
N TYR A 108 8.03 6.41 -8.82
CA TYR A 108 9.41 5.90 -8.65
C TYR A 108 9.49 4.45 -8.13
N TRP A 109 8.36 3.90 -7.70
CA TRP A 109 8.25 2.54 -7.19
C TRP A 109 7.95 1.51 -8.29
N ASN A 110 7.74 1.92 -9.54
CA ASN A 110 7.42 1.01 -10.64
C ASN A 110 8.53 -0.05 -10.86
N ASP A 111 9.78 0.28 -10.54
CA ASP A 111 10.91 -0.64 -10.67
C ASP A 111 11.06 -1.62 -9.48
N ARG A 112 10.14 -1.60 -8.51
CA ARG A 112 10.18 -2.47 -7.33
C ARG A 112 9.30 -3.69 -7.56
N THR A 113 9.93 -4.83 -7.85
CA THR A 113 9.26 -6.13 -8.00
C THR A 113 9.38 -7.01 -6.78
#